data_AF-A0A0B6Y9J2-F1
#
_entry.id   AF-A0A0B6Y9J2-F1
#
_cell.length_a   1.000
_cell.length_b   1.000
_cell.length_c   1.000
_cell.angle_alpha   90.00
_cell.angle_beta   90.00
_cell.angle_gamma   90.00
#
_symmetry.space_group_name_H-M   'P 1'
#
loop_
_entity.id
_entity.type
_entity.pdbx_description
1 polymer ?
#
loop_
_entity_poly.entity_id
_entity_poly.type
_entity_poly.pdbx_seq_one_letter_code
_entity_poly.pdbx_strand_id
1 'polypeptide(L)' 'IQPDDFMLSLCDEALKELSNPGASGSIFYLTQDDEFIIKTVQHKEADFLQKLLPGYFLNISQNKRTLLPKFYGLFC' A
#
# COMPACT_ATOMS: atom_id res chain seq x y z
N ILE A 1 -11.15 6.60 4.41
CA ILE A 1 -11.00 5.39 5.23
C ILE A 1 -10.90 5.88 6.65
N GLN A 2 -11.82 5.46 7.51
CA GLN A 2 -11.70 5.83 8.93
C GLN A 2 -10.54 5.05 9.55
N PRO A 3 -9.83 5.63 10.53
CA PRO A 3 -8.72 4.92 11.18
C PRO A 3 -9.14 3.56 11.74
N ASP A 4 -10.33 3.47 12.34
CA ASP A 4 -10.82 2.23 12.94
C ASP A 4 -11.05 1.13 11.88
N ASP A 5 -11.62 1.47 10.73
CA ASP A 5 -11.82 0.53 9.62
C ASP A 5 -10.47 -0.02 9.11
N PHE A 6 -9.47 0.87 8.98
CA PHE A 6 -8.13 0.50 8.55
C PHE A 6 -7.45 -0.46 9.55
N MET A 7 -7.55 -0.15 10.85
CA MET A 7 -6.99 -0.99 11.91
C MET A 7 -7.69 -2.34 12.01
N LEU A 8 -9.03 -2.36 11.88
CA LEU A 8 -9.81 -3.60 11.91
C LEU A 8 -9.42 -4.51 10.74
N SER A 9 -9.32 -3.97 9.53
CA SER A 9 -8.93 -4.72 8.34
C SER A 9 -7.51 -5.30 8.40
N LEU A 10 -6.55 -4.55 8.94
CA LEU A 10 -5.13 -4.94 8.96
C LEU A 10 -4.69 -5.73 10.19
N CYS A 11 -5.33 -5.56 11.34
CA CYS A 11 -4.80 -6.02 12.63
C CYS A 11 -5.71 -7.02 13.36
N ASP A 12 -6.99 -7.11 13.02
CA ASP A 12 -7.93 -7.99 13.74
C ASP A 12 -7.81 -9.46 13.28
N GLU A 13 -7.54 -9.67 11.99
CA GLU A 13 -7.45 -10.99 11.36
C GLU A 13 -6.09 -11.22 10.69
N ALA A 14 -5.72 -12.49 10.54
CA ALA A 14 -4.47 -12.87 9.86
C ALA A 14 -4.52 -12.50 8.36
N LEU A 15 -3.39 -12.06 7.81
CA LEU A 15 -3.28 -11.68 6.40
C LEU A 15 -3.18 -12.91 5.48
N LYS A 16 -3.76 -12.80 4.28
CA LYS A 16 -3.66 -13.81 3.20
C LYS A 16 -2.40 -13.56 2.38
N GLU A 17 -1.41 -14.44 2.46
CA GLU A 17 -0.23 -14.38 1.58
C GLU A 17 -0.61 -14.75 0.14
N LEU A 18 -0.22 -13.92 -0.82
CA LEU A 18 -0.43 -14.18 -2.24
C LEU A 18 0.81 -14.84 -2.82
N SER A 19 0.72 -16.13 -3.13
CA SER A 19 1.79 -16.94 -3.70
C SER A 19 2.01 -16.62 -5.19
N ASN A 20 2.44 -15.40 -5.51
CA ASN A 20 2.87 -15.00 -6.84
C ASN A 20 4.01 -14.00 -6.70
N PRO A 21 5.28 -14.46 -6.66
CA PRO A 21 6.40 -13.54 -6.72
C PRO A 21 6.38 -12.91 -8.11
N GLY A 22 5.88 -11.67 -8.21
CA GLY A 22 6.08 -10.87 -9.41
C GLY A 22 7.59 -10.76 -9.71
N ALA A 23 7.94 -10.25 -10.89
CA ALA A 23 9.35 -10.16 -11.33
C ALA A 23 10.31 -9.47 -10.33
N SER A 24 9.79 -8.70 -9.36
CA SER A 24 10.56 -8.04 -8.30
C SER A 24 10.96 -8.94 -7.12
N GLY A 25 10.42 -10.16 -7.00
CA GLY A 25 10.62 -11.02 -5.83
C GLY A 25 9.97 -10.50 -4.55
N SER A 26 9.01 -9.58 -4.68
CA SER A 26 8.26 -9.03 -3.55
C SER A 26 7.23 -10.04 -3.04
N ILE A 27 7.05 -10.09 -1.72
CA ILE A 27 5.94 -10.79 -1.06
C ILE A 27 4.75 -9.84 -1.04
N PHE A 28 3.57 -10.40 -1.29
CA PHE A 28 2.30 -9.69 -1.24
C PHE A 28 1.38 -10.36 -0.22
N TYR A 29 0.66 -9.54 0.52
CA TYR A 29 -0.42 -9.95 1.40
C TYR A 29 -1.69 -9.18 1.07
N LEU A 30 -2.83 -9.77 1.43
CA LEU A 30 -4.16 -9.19 1.28
C LEU A 30 -4.89 -9.31 2.62
N THR A 31 -5.60 -8.26 3.03
CA THR A 31 -6.49 -8.31 4.20
C THR A 31 -7.65 -9.28 3.95
N GLN A 32 -8.29 -9.79 5.01
CA GLN A 32 -9.34 -10.80 4.87
C GLN A 32 -10.53 -10.31 4.06
N ASP A 33 -10.87 -9.02 4.22
CA ASP A 33 -11.94 -8.31 3.52
C ASP A 33 -11.59 -7.87 2.08
N ASP A 34 -10.40 -8.22 1.58
CA ASP A 34 -9.89 -7.85 0.26
C ASP A 34 -9.74 -6.32 0.02
N GLU A 35 -9.75 -5.49 1.07
CA GLU A 35 -9.65 -4.03 0.93
C GLU A 35 -8.22 -3.52 0.73
N PHE A 36 -7.22 -4.14 1.37
CA PHE A 36 -5.84 -3.65 1.35
C PHE A 36 -4.84 -4.71 0.91
N ILE A 37 -3.96 -4.29 0.00
CA ILE A 37 -2.78 -5.04 -0.40
C ILE A 37 -1.57 -4.51 0.39
N ILE A 38 -0.84 -5.41 1.04
CA ILE A 38 0.48 -5.12 1.61
C ILE A 38 1.53 -5.72 0.68
N LYS A 39 2.55 -4.93 0.32
CA LYS A 39 3.64 -5.37 -0.54
C LYS A 39 4.97 -5.06 0.14
N THR A 40 5.86 -6.06 0.25
CA THR A 40 7.24 -5.81 0.65
C THR A 40 7.99 -5.08 -0.46
N VAL A 41 8.73 -4.04 -0.11
CA VAL A 41 9.54 -3.25 -1.03
C VAL A 41 11.00 -3.27 -0.61
N GLN A 42 11.91 -3.15 -1.57
CA GLN A 42 13.33 -2.96 -1.29
C GLN A 42 13.56 -1.57 -0.67
N HIS A 43 14.62 -1.41 0.12
CA HIS A 43 14.96 -0.13 0.75
C HIS A 43 14.99 1.05 -0.23
N LYS A 44 15.59 0.85 -1.41
CA LYS A 44 15.64 1.86 -2.49
C LYS A 44 14.26 2.29 -3.00
N GLU A 45 13.28 1.38 -2.99
CA GLU A 45 11.90 1.66 -3.42
C GLU A 45 11.15 2.44 -2.33
N ALA A 46 11.38 2.14 -1.05
CA ALA A 46 10.85 2.91 0.07
C ALA A 46 11.39 4.34 0.09
N ASP A 47 12.70 4.53 -0.14
CA ASP A 47 13.32 5.85 -0.28
C ASP A 47 12.76 6.63 -1.47
N PHE A 48 12.54 5.94 -2.59
CA PHE A 48 11.93 6.55 -3.76
C PHE A 48 10.49 7.00 -3.48
N LEU A 49 9.68 6.16 -2.83
CA LEU A 49 8.30 6.50 -2.47
C LEU A 49 8.24 7.75 -1.58
N GLN A 50 9.13 7.87 -0.59
CA GLN A 50 9.19 9.06 0.27
C GLN A 50 9.50 10.34 -0.54
N LYS A 51 10.44 10.26 -1.49
CA LYS A 51 10.76 11.38 -2.41
C LYS A 51 9.62 11.71 -3.36
N LEU A 52 8.77 10.74 -3.70
CA LEU A 52 7.60 10.91 -4.57
C LEU A 52 6.43 11.64 -3.88
N LEU A 53 6.33 11.57 -2.55
CA LEU A 53 5.16 12.06 -1.79
C LEU A 53 4.69 13.48 -2.13
N PRO A 54 5.57 14.50 -2.30
CA PRO A 54 5.12 15.84 -2.67
C PRO A 54 4.39 15.87 -4.03
N GLY A 55 4.94 15.19 -5.04
CA GLY A 55 4.33 15.11 -6.36
C GLY A 55 3.04 14.28 -6.36
N TYR A 56 3.03 13.20 -5.56
CA TYR A 56 1.85 12.38 -5.36
C TYR A 56 0.68 13.15 -4.73
N PHE A 57 0.97 13.95 -3.68
CA PHE A 57 -0.01 14.82 -3.04
C PHE A 57 -0.61 15.84 -4.00
N LEU A 58 0.23 16.48 -4.83
CA LEU A 58 -0.23 17.40 -5.86
C LEU A 58 -1.16 16.72 -6.86
N ASN A 59 -0.79 15.52 -7.34
CA ASN A 59 -1.62 14.75 -8.27
C ASN A 59 -2.98 14.38 -7.65
N ILE A 60 -3.06 13.91 -6.41
CA ILE A 60 -4.35 13.59 -5.75
C ILE A 60 -5.19 14.84 -5.52
N SER A 61 -4.53 15.97 -5.26
CA SER A 61 -5.22 17.24 -5.05
C SER A 61 -5.89 17.74 -6.32
N GLN A 62 -5.22 17.61 -7.47
CA GLN A 62 -5.67 18.14 -8.77
C GLN A 62 -6.47 17.13 -9.60
N ASN A 63 -6.13 15.85 -9.54
CA ASN A 63 -6.77 14.78 -10.29
C ASN A 63 -7.48 13.79 -9.35
N LYS A 64 -8.73 14.10 -8.99
CA LYS A 64 -9.55 13.28 -8.08
C LYS A 64 -9.86 11.87 -8.60
N ARG A 65 -9.72 11.64 -9.91
CA ARG A 65 -9.94 10.33 -10.57
C ARG A 65 -8.64 9.71 -11.08
N THR A 66 -7.52 10.02 -10.44
CA THR A 66 -6.23 9.42 -10.77
C THR A 66 -6.26 7.90 -10.64
N LEU A 67 -5.53 7.22 -11.53
CA LEU A 67 -5.33 5.77 -11.50
C LEU A 67 -4.08 5.37 -10.71
N LEU A 68 -3.37 6.33 -10.11
CA LEU A 68 -2.23 6.02 -9.27
C LEU A 68 -2.67 5.17 -8.05
N PRO A 69 -1.80 4.27 -7.56
CA PRO A 69 -2.07 3.53 -6.33
C PRO A 69 -2.40 4.48 -5.18
N LYS A 70 -3.30 4.04 -4.28
CA LYS A 70 -3.60 4.74 -3.04
C LYS A 70 -2.68 4.23 -1.95
N PHE A 71 -1.68 5.02 -1.57
CA PHE A 71 -0.75 4.65 -0.49
C PHE A 71 -1.34 5.07 0.85
N TYR A 72 -1.60 4.10 1.73
CA TYR A 72 -2.15 4.34 3.07
C TYR A 72 -1.11 4.29 4.18
N GLY A 73 0.07 3.72 3.91
CA GLY A 73 1.17 3.67 4.87
C GLY A 73 2.46 3.15 4.25
N LEU A 74 3.58 3.46 4.91
CA LEU A 74 4.90 2.90 4.66
C LEU A 74 5.52 2.61 6.03
N PHE A 75 5.87 1.35 6.29
CA PHE A 75 6.36 0.86 7.58
C PHE A 75 7.65 0.07 7.38
N CYS A 76 8.53 0.06 8.39
CA CYS A 76 9.79 -0.67 8.43
C CYS A 76 10.02 -1.23 9.82
#